data_AF-A0A835ZPN5-F1
#
_entry.id   AF-A0A835ZPN5-F1
#
_cell.length_a   1.000
_cell.length_b   1.000
_cell.length_c   1.000
_cell.angle_alpha   90.00
_cell.angle_beta   90.00
_cell.angle_gamma   90.00
#
_symmetry.space_group_name_H-M   'P 1'
#
loop_
_entity.id
_entity.type
_entity.pdbx_description
1 polymer ?
#
loop_
_entity_poly.entity_id
_entity_poly.type
_entity_poly.pdbx_seq_one_letter_code
_entity_poly.pdbx_strand_id
1 'polypeptide(L)'
;MNFMAQSVSELGLGPTKAVTSWLTDQIAPAYWKPNSQILSCSKCATSFKDNNTKHHCRACGEGFCDSCSSKTWPVPEWGCAPEPMQVCDNCYEARNSQLDVTEAQGADKSGTLIARKVGEAVQNTLGAVVTAIDVPLGLVKDAARPVYWVLDHEILHCHSCWKEFSVKLSKHHCRACGQGFCDECSHDRRAVPLRGWDHPVRVCFKAGDF
;
A
#
# COMPACT_ATOMS: atom_id res chain seq x y z
N MET A 1 -31.07 7.50 36.18
CA MET A 1 -29.85 8.26 35.81
C MET A 1 -29.98 8.65 34.36
N ASN A 2 -30.04 9.94 34.05
CA ASN A 2 -30.23 10.41 32.67
C ASN A 2 -28.86 10.63 32.05
N PHE A 3 -28.43 9.73 31.16
CA PHE A 3 -27.36 10.06 30.23
C PHE A 3 -27.98 10.87 29.10
N MET A 4 -27.70 12.18 29.10
CA MET A 4 -28.13 13.09 28.05
C MET A 4 -27.52 12.65 26.71
N ALA A 5 -28.36 12.48 25.69
CA ALA A 5 -27.90 12.44 24.31
C ALA A 5 -27.41 13.84 23.93
N GLN A 6 -26.10 14.05 23.91
CA GLN A 6 -25.52 15.31 23.47
C GLN A 6 -25.77 15.49 21.96
N SER A 7 -26.27 16.67 21.59
CA SER A 7 -26.68 16.94 20.21
C SER A 7 -25.47 17.02 19.29
N VAL A 8 -25.60 16.48 18.08
CA VAL A 8 -24.64 16.62 16.96
C VAL A 8 -24.44 18.07 16.48
N SER A 9 -25.07 19.05 17.13
CA SER A 9 -24.99 20.49 16.85
C SER A 9 -23.72 21.18 17.35
N GLU A 10 -22.97 20.59 18.29
CA GLU A 10 -21.79 21.24 18.89
C GLU A 10 -20.46 20.98 18.15
N LEU A 11 -20.45 20.12 17.14
CA LEU A 11 -19.27 19.90 16.31
C LEU A 11 -19.36 20.76 15.04
N GLY A 12 -18.47 21.75 14.92
CA GLY A 12 -18.32 22.66 13.76
C GLY A 12 -17.82 22.00 12.48
N LEU A 13 -18.17 20.73 12.26
CA LEU A 13 -17.83 19.90 11.13
C LEU A 13 -19.12 19.58 10.38
N GLY A 14 -19.28 20.09 9.16
CA GLY A 14 -20.37 19.63 8.29
C GLY A 14 -20.30 18.11 8.18
N PRO A 15 -21.41 17.36 8.42
CA PRO A 15 -21.36 15.91 8.65
C PRO A 15 -20.69 15.16 7.49
N THR A 16 -20.82 15.66 6.27
CA THR A 16 -20.14 15.15 5.07
C THR A 16 -18.62 15.08 5.22
N LYS A 17 -17.93 16.11 5.75
CA LYS A 17 -16.46 16.08 5.87
C LYS A 17 -15.99 15.07 6.91
N ALA A 18 -16.72 14.93 8.01
CA ALA A 18 -16.45 13.91 9.03
C ALA A 18 -16.65 12.49 8.47
N VAL A 19 -17.73 12.25 7.72
CA VAL A 19 -17.99 10.97 7.04
C VAL A 19 -16.92 10.65 6.00
N THR A 20 -16.56 11.59 5.12
CA THR A 20 -15.48 11.39 4.14
C THR A 20 -14.14 11.13 4.82
N SER A 21 -13.83 11.84 5.92
CA SER A 21 -12.62 11.61 6.72
C SER A 21 -12.59 10.19 7.31
N TRP A 22 -13.70 9.73 7.88
CA TRP A 22 -13.81 8.38 8.45
C TRP A 22 -13.70 7.30 7.37
N LEU A 23 -14.39 7.46 6.23
CA LEU A 23 -14.28 6.56 5.08
C LEU A 23 -12.84 6.48 4.55
N THR A 24 -12.16 7.62 4.45
CA THR A 24 -10.73 7.67 4.06
C THR A 24 -9.87 6.87 5.04
N ASP A 25 -10.12 7.02 6.35
CA ASP A 25 -9.40 6.28 7.39
C ASP A 25 -9.64 4.75 7.33
N GLN A 26 -10.78 4.27 6.81
CA GLN A 26 -11.06 2.83 6.63
C GLN A 26 -10.30 2.18 5.47
N ILE A 27 -9.93 2.97 4.44
CA ILE A 27 -9.23 2.47 3.24
C ILE A 27 -7.75 2.90 3.18
N ALA A 28 -7.29 3.70 4.15
CA ALA A 28 -5.91 4.14 4.23
C ALA A 28 -4.95 2.97 4.54
N PRO A 29 -3.68 3.03 4.08
CA PRO A 29 -2.66 2.10 4.52
C PRO A 29 -2.51 2.10 6.05
N ALA A 30 -2.32 0.93 6.67
CA ALA A 30 -2.30 0.79 8.13
C ALA A 30 -1.19 1.59 8.86
N TYR A 31 -0.17 2.07 8.13
CA TYR A 31 0.88 2.95 8.68
C TYR A 31 0.51 4.45 8.64
N TRP A 32 -0.59 4.82 7.98
CA TRP A 32 -1.07 6.20 7.97
C TRP A 32 -1.75 6.54 9.29
N LYS A 33 -1.44 7.73 9.79
CA LYS A 33 -2.13 8.29 10.94
C LYS A 33 -3.57 8.63 10.56
N PRO A 34 -4.59 8.16 11.30
CA PRO A 34 -5.97 8.52 11.03
C PRO A 34 -6.17 10.03 11.00
N ASN A 35 -7.00 10.52 10.08
CA ASN A 35 -7.30 11.95 9.92
C ASN A 35 -7.82 12.59 11.21
N SER A 36 -8.52 11.81 12.04
CA SER A 36 -8.99 12.18 13.38
C SER A 36 -7.86 12.47 14.38
N GLN A 37 -6.69 11.85 14.22
CA GLN A 37 -5.51 12.00 15.10
C GLN A 37 -4.52 13.06 14.59
N ILE A 38 -4.69 13.56 13.36
CA ILE A 38 -3.87 14.64 12.79
C ILE A 38 -4.45 15.98 13.23
N LEU A 39 -4.00 16.48 14.40
CA LEU A 39 -4.45 17.76 14.97
C LEU A 39 -3.56 18.95 14.56
N SER A 40 -2.29 18.69 14.26
CA SER A 40 -1.32 19.68 13.80
C SER A 40 -0.33 19.07 12.80
N CYS A 41 0.33 19.93 12.00
CA CYS A 41 1.36 19.49 11.05
C CYS A 41 2.56 18.91 11.79
N SER A 42 2.95 17.67 11.45
CA SER A 42 4.05 16.95 12.10
C SER A 42 5.45 17.54 11.87
N LYS A 43 5.60 18.57 11.01
CA LYS A 43 6.86 19.33 10.85
C LYS A 43 6.80 20.70 11.54
N CYS A 44 5.85 21.56 11.17
CA CYS A 44 5.80 22.96 11.64
C CYS A 44 4.87 23.20 12.85
N ALA A 45 4.28 22.15 13.42
CA ALA A 45 3.33 22.19 14.54
C ALA A 45 2.08 23.07 14.36
N THR A 46 1.86 23.68 13.18
CA THR A 46 0.68 24.49 12.88
C THR A 46 -0.58 23.63 13.02
N SER A 47 -1.50 24.03 13.91
CA SER A 47 -2.77 23.35 14.14
C SER A 47 -3.67 23.39 12.91
N PHE A 48 -4.30 22.26 12.59
CA PHE A 48 -5.32 22.21 11.54
C PHE A 48 -6.63 22.74 12.09
N LYS A 49 -7.17 23.80 11.47
CA LYS A 49 -8.57 24.19 11.68
C LYS A 49 -9.48 23.20 10.96
N ASP A 50 -10.74 23.12 11.37
CA ASP A 50 -11.72 22.15 10.87
C ASP A 50 -11.84 22.11 9.34
N ASN A 51 -11.71 23.25 8.67
CA ASN A 51 -11.77 23.32 7.22
C ASN A 51 -10.44 23.14 6.49
N ASN A 52 -9.29 23.05 7.17
CA ASN A 52 -8.00 22.84 6.52
C ASN A 52 -7.98 21.48 5.79
N THR A 53 -7.27 21.43 4.67
CA THR A 53 -6.84 20.17 4.04
C THR A 53 -5.64 19.63 4.80
N LYS A 54 -5.65 18.32 5.06
CA LYS A 54 -4.55 17.57 5.68
C LYS A 54 -3.91 16.71 4.58
N HIS A 55 -2.59 16.57 4.60
CA HIS A 55 -1.87 15.77 3.62
C HIS A 55 -1.03 14.71 4.33
N HIS A 56 -1.16 13.45 3.92
CA HIS A 56 -0.32 12.37 4.44
C HIS A 56 0.99 12.28 3.67
N CYS A 57 2.11 12.12 4.37
CA CYS A 57 3.34 11.72 3.70
C CYS A 57 3.24 10.25 3.28
N ARG A 58 3.41 9.95 1.99
CA ARG A 58 3.32 8.57 1.47
C ARG A 58 4.51 7.68 1.88
N ALA A 59 5.56 8.23 2.49
CA ALA A 59 6.66 7.46 3.07
C ALA A 59 6.43 7.14 4.56
N CYS A 60 6.23 8.16 5.41
CA CYS A 60 6.11 7.97 6.87
C CYS A 60 4.70 7.92 7.45
N GLY A 61 3.64 8.22 6.67
CA GLY A 61 2.23 8.13 7.11
C GLY A 61 1.74 9.26 8.03
N GLU A 62 2.61 10.16 8.48
CA GLU A 62 2.24 11.32 9.31
C GLU A 62 1.52 12.42 8.51
N GLY A 63 0.84 13.31 9.24
CA GLY A 63 0.03 14.40 8.68
C GLY A 63 0.75 15.76 8.60
N PHE A 64 0.65 16.42 7.45
CA PHE A 64 1.36 17.66 7.12
C PHE A 64 0.44 18.69 6.46
N CYS A 65 0.81 19.96 6.57
CA CYS A 65 0.27 21.01 5.72
C CYS A 65 0.96 20.98 4.35
N ASP A 66 0.30 21.56 3.33
CA ASP A 66 0.80 21.63 1.96
C ASP A 66 2.26 22.08 1.87
N SER A 67 2.61 23.21 2.50
CA SER A 67 3.97 23.76 2.51
C SER A 67 5.07 22.88 3.12
N CYS A 68 4.72 21.91 3.99
CA CYS A 68 5.68 20.96 4.59
C CYS A 68 5.68 19.60 3.88
N SER A 69 4.88 19.46 2.82
CA SER A 69 4.70 18.24 2.04
C SER A 69 4.48 18.52 0.56
N SER A 70 5.06 19.61 0.04
CA SER A 70 4.88 20.07 -1.34
C SER A 70 5.74 19.28 -2.34
N LYS A 71 6.74 18.53 -1.85
CA LYS A 71 7.66 17.74 -2.67
C LYS A 71 7.05 16.37 -2.99
N THR A 72 7.38 15.83 -4.16
CA THR A 72 6.98 14.48 -4.59
C THR A 72 8.19 13.61 -4.85
N TRP A 73 8.07 12.31 -4.58
CA TRP A 73 9.13 11.33 -4.77
C TRP A 73 8.54 9.93 -4.96
N PRO A 74 9.11 9.05 -5.82
CA PRO A 74 8.64 7.66 -5.92
C PRO A 74 8.80 6.92 -4.59
N VAL A 75 7.81 6.12 -4.19
CA VAL A 75 7.85 5.40 -2.90
C VAL A 75 7.79 3.87 -3.12
N PRO A 76 8.90 3.22 -3.52
CA PRO A 76 8.89 1.83 -3.97
C PRO A 76 8.66 0.82 -2.83
N GLU A 77 9.00 1.22 -1.60
CA GLU A 77 8.84 0.41 -0.38
C GLU A 77 7.40 -0.06 -0.16
N TRP A 78 6.41 0.74 -0.57
CA TRP A 78 4.98 0.42 -0.47
C TRP A 78 4.38 -0.15 -1.76
N GLY A 79 5.21 -0.45 -2.77
CA GLY A 79 4.76 -1.05 -4.04
C GLY A 79 3.96 -0.10 -4.95
N CYS A 80 4.03 1.21 -4.69
CA CYS A 80 3.56 2.22 -5.64
C CYS A 80 4.43 2.19 -6.92
N ALA A 81 3.81 2.58 -8.04
CA ALA A 81 4.47 2.78 -9.33
C ALA A 81 5.69 3.74 -9.23
N PRO A 82 6.57 3.81 -10.25
CA PRO A 82 7.63 4.83 -10.32
C PRO A 82 7.13 6.30 -10.35
N GLU A 83 5.83 6.53 -10.27
CA GLU A 83 5.23 7.86 -10.19
C GLU A 83 5.61 8.59 -8.88
N PRO A 84 6.04 9.87 -8.96
CA PRO A 84 6.32 10.67 -7.78
C PRO A 84 5.08 10.90 -6.91
N MET A 85 5.12 10.40 -5.68
CA MET A 85 4.05 10.54 -4.68
C MET A 85 4.40 11.63 -3.65
N GLN A 86 3.40 12.31 -3.12
CA GLN A 86 3.59 13.41 -2.16
C GLN A 86 4.28 12.93 -0.87
N VAL A 87 5.38 13.59 -0.49
CA VAL A 87 6.16 13.28 0.73
C VAL A 87 6.43 14.55 1.54
N CYS A 88 6.67 14.40 2.85
CA CYS A 88 7.13 15.52 3.65
C CYS A 88 8.60 15.84 3.35
N ASP A 89 9.00 17.08 3.65
CA ASP A 89 10.36 17.55 3.40
C ASP A 89 11.44 16.63 4.00
N ASN A 90 11.24 16.16 5.23
CA ASN A 90 12.21 15.32 5.93
C ASN A 90 12.42 13.98 5.21
N CYS A 91 11.35 13.36 4.70
CA CYS A 91 11.45 12.12 3.93
C CYS A 91 12.08 12.34 2.54
N TYR A 92 11.82 13.49 1.92
CA TYR A 92 12.47 13.89 0.66
C TYR A 92 13.98 14.08 0.86
N GLU A 93 14.37 14.85 1.88
CA GLU A 93 15.78 15.17 2.19
C GLU A 93 16.55 13.91 2.59
N ALA A 94 16.01 13.07 3.49
CA ALA A 94 16.64 11.83 3.92
C ALA A 94 16.93 10.87 2.75
N ARG A 95 16.05 10.82 1.74
CA ARG A 95 16.28 9.98 0.54
C ARG A 95 17.19 10.65 -0.49
N ASN A 96 17.18 11.98 -0.62
CA ASN A 96 18.15 12.68 -1.47
C ASN A 96 19.59 12.48 -0.95
N SER A 97 19.79 12.52 0.38
CA SER A 97 21.08 12.20 1.00
C SER A 97 21.50 10.73 0.84
N GLN A 98 20.56 9.80 0.64
CA GLN A 98 20.90 8.41 0.31
C GLN A 98 21.37 8.25 -1.14
N LEU A 99 20.86 9.07 -2.07
CA LEU A 99 21.26 9.04 -3.48
C LEU A 99 22.65 9.65 -3.69
N ASP A 100 22.98 10.75 -2.99
CA ASP A 100 24.33 11.34 -2.97
C ASP A 100 25.40 10.35 -2.45
N VAL A 101 25.02 9.46 -1.53
CA VAL A 101 25.95 8.46 -0.96
C VAL A 101 26.12 7.25 -1.87
N THR A 102 25.16 6.92 -2.75
CA THR A 102 25.29 5.77 -3.66
C THR A 102 26.35 5.91 -4.77
N GLU A 103 26.93 7.10 -5.00
CA GLU A 103 28.14 7.23 -5.84
C GLU A 103 29.44 6.96 -5.06
N ALA A 104 29.39 6.81 -3.73
CA ALA A 104 30.55 6.61 -2.88
C ALA A 104 30.34 5.49 -1.84
N GLN A 105 30.82 4.29 -2.20
CA GLN A 105 31.08 3.12 -1.32
C GLN A 105 29.87 2.29 -0.91
N GLY A 106 29.86 1.02 -1.32
CA GLY A 106 28.97 0.00 -0.76
C GLY A 106 29.68 -0.83 0.30
N ALA A 107 29.04 -1.03 1.47
CA ALA A 107 29.30 -2.15 2.39
C ALA A 107 28.22 -2.27 3.50
N ASP A 108 27.73 -3.50 3.68
CA ASP A 108 27.35 -4.19 4.92
C ASP A 108 26.27 -3.69 5.93
N LYS A 109 25.13 -4.41 5.90
CA LYS A 109 24.34 -5.01 7.01
C LYS A 109 23.75 -4.18 8.19
N SER A 110 22.56 -4.69 8.59
CA SER A 110 22.05 -4.89 9.97
C SER A 110 21.00 -3.90 10.50
N GLY A 111 20.01 -4.41 11.26
CA GLY A 111 18.88 -3.64 11.83
C GLY A 111 17.50 -4.11 11.32
N THR A 112 17.00 -5.32 11.63
CA THR A 112 16.46 -5.79 12.93
C THR A 112 15.12 -5.13 13.31
N LEU A 113 14.07 -5.98 13.44
CA LEU A 113 12.87 -5.90 14.31
C LEU A 113 11.45 -5.87 13.66
N ILE A 114 10.81 -7.05 13.75
CA ILE A 114 9.43 -7.34 14.24
C ILE A 114 8.20 -6.71 13.55
N ALA A 115 7.44 -7.55 12.85
CA ALA A 115 5.97 -7.62 12.93
C ALA A 115 5.43 -9.00 12.44
N ARG A 116 4.56 -9.70 13.20
CA ARG A 116 3.83 -10.91 12.73
C ARG A 116 2.46 -11.15 13.43
N LYS A 117 1.49 -11.65 12.63
CA LYS A 117 0.11 -12.19 12.90
C LYS A 117 -0.83 -11.14 13.57
N VAL A 118 -2.17 -11.16 13.42
CA VAL A 118 -3.10 -12.21 12.94
C VAL A 118 -4.15 -11.69 11.95
N GLY A 119 -4.53 -12.54 10.98
CA GLY A 119 -5.72 -12.36 10.14
C GLY A 119 -6.37 -13.70 9.77
N GLU A 120 -7.07 -14.35 10.71
CA GLU A 120 -7.87 -15.56 10.48
C GLU A 120 -9.13 -15.58 11.36
N ALA A 121 -10.27 -15.20 10.77
CA ALA A 121 -11.67 -15.52 11.10
C ALA A 121 -12.50 -14.88 9.96
N VAL A 122 -13.59 -15.43 9.42
CA VAL A 122 -14.59 -16.35 9.96
C VAL A 122 -15.09 -17.27 8.83
N GLN A 123 -15.22 -18.58 9.11
CA GLN A 123 -16.36 -19.35 8.58
C GLN A 123 -16.89 -20.29 9.67
N ASN A 124 -17.89 -19.79 10.40
CA ASN A 124 -19.05 -20.55 10.88
C ASN A 124 -20.03 -19.58 11.53
N THR A 125 -21.10 -19.21 10.82
CA THR A 125 -22.50 -19.34 11.26
C THR A 125 -23.42 -18.90 10.10
N LEU A 126 -24.55 -19.58 9.97
CA LEU A 126 -25.55 -19.42 8.92
C LEU A 126 -26.34 -18.09 9.05
N GLY A 127 -26.78 -17.51 7.92
CA GLY A 127 -28.02 -16.73 7.90
C GLY A 127 -27.93 -15.20 7.79
N ALA A 128 -27.65 -14.68 6.59
CA ALA A 128 -28.25 -13.45 6.07
C ALA A 128 -28.25 -13.50 4.53
N VAL A 129 -29.39 -13.23 3.89
CA VAL A 129 -29.48 -13.20 2.43
C VAL A 129 -28.84 -11.90 1.93
N VAL A 130 -27.59 -11.98 1.48
CA VAL A 130 -26.99 -10.93 0.67
C VAL A 130 -27.61 -11.03 -0.72
N THR A 131 -28.39 -10.03 -1.11
CA THR A 131 -28.89 -9.89 -2.49
C THR A 131 -27.68 -9.83 -3.42
N ALA A 132 -27.53 -10.84 -4.27
CA ALA A 132 -26.44 -10.92 -5.23
C ALA A 132 -26.54 -9.74 -6.21
N ILE A 133 -25.65 -8.76 -6.05
CA ILE A 133 -25.28 -7.87 -7.14
C ILE A 133 -24.36 -8.71 -8.01
N ASP A 134 -24.75 -8.94 -9.27
CA ASP A 134 -23.89 -9.55 -10.29
C ASP A 134 -22.73 -8.59 -10.62
N VAL A 135 -21.76 -8.52 -9.72
CA VAL A 135 -20.46 -7.92 -10.00
C VAL A 135 -19.72 -8.89 -10.92
N PRO A 136 -19.48 -8.55 -12.20
CA PRO A 136 -18.90 -9.51 -13.13
C PRO A 136 -17.53 -9.95 -12.63
N LEU A 137 -17.29 -11.28 -12.63
CA LEU A 137 -16.13 -11.92 -11.98
C LEU A 137 -14.75 -11.39 -12.43
N GLY A 138 -14.67 -10.65 -13.54
CA GLY A 138 -13.46 -9.91 -13.94
C GLY A 138 -13.14 -8.75 -13.01
N LEU A 139 -14.14 -7.92 -12.67
CA LEU A 139 -13.97 -6.70 -11.87
C LEU A 139 -13.47 -7.02 -10.44
N VAL A 140 -13.91 -8.16 -9.88
CA VAL A 140 -13.46 -8.64 -8.56
C VAL A 140 -12.02 -9.14 -8.60
N LYS A 141 -11.58 -9.75 -9.71
CA LYS A 141 -10.22 -10.32 -9.84
C LYS A 141 -9.15 -9.24 -9.91
N ASP A 142 -9.43 -8.14 -10.61
CA ASP A 142 -8.50 -7.01 -10.70
C ASP A 142 -8.45 -6.20 -9.39
N ALA A 143 -9.58 -6.06 -8.68
CA ALA A 143 -9.62 -5.44 -7.36
C ALA A 143 -8.92 -6.28 -6.25
N ALA A 144 -8.86 -7.61 -6.41
CA ALA A 144 -8.20 -8.52 -5.47
C ALA A 144 -6.71 -8.77 -5.78
N ARG A 145 -6.19 -8.25 -6.90
CA ARG A 145 -4.78 -8.38 -7.29
C ARG A 145 -3.92 -7.39 -6.47
N PRO A 146 -2.79 -7.79 -5.88
CA PRO A 146 -1.87 -6.85 -5.23
C PRO A 146 -1.35 -5.81 -6.22
N VAL A 147 -1.33 -4.53 -5.83
CA VAL A 147 -0.98 -3.37 -6.68
C VAL A 147 0.37 -3.52 -7.41
N TYR A 148 1.33 -4.26 -6.83
CA TYR A 148 2.65 -4.48 -7.42
C TYR A 148 2.67 -5.55 -8.54
N TRP A 149 1.56 -6.24 -8.82
CA TRP A 149 1.47 -7.23 -9.91
C TRP A 149 1.08 -6.55 -11.22
N VAL A 150 1.87 -6.81 -12.26
CA VAL A 150 1.59 -6.33 -13.63
C VAL A 150 0.27 -6.93 -14.14
N LEU A 151 -0.53 -6.14 -14.85
CA LEU A 151 -1.83 -6.57 -15.34
C LEU A 151 -1.67 -7.62 -16.45
N ASP A 152 -2.60 -8.58 -16.51
CA ASP A 152 -2.45 -9.75 -17.40
C ASP A 152 -2.33 -9.37 -18.88
N HIS A 153 -2.88 -8.24 -19.31
CA HIS A 153 -2.82 -7.76 -20.68
C HIS A 153 -1.50 -7.04 -21.03
N GLU A 154 -0.79 -6.49 -20.04
CA GLU A 154 0.53 -5.87 -20.20
C GLU A 154 1.64 -6.94 -20.28
N ILE A 155 1.38 -8.12 -19.73
CA ILE A 155 2.29 -9.27 -19.78
C ILE A 155 2.21 -9.94 -21.17
N LEU A 156 3.06 -9.49 -22.09
CA LEU A 156 3.21 -10.08 -23.44
C LEU A 156 4.31 -11.17 -23.51
N HIS A 157 5.41 -10.99 -22.78
CA HIS A 157 6.59 -11.86 -22.81
C HIS A 157 7.01 -12.29 -21.40
N CYS A 158 7.60 -13.48 -21.26
CA CYS A 158 8.18 -13.93 -19.99
C CYS A 158 9.33 -13.01 -19.57
N HIS A 159 9.24 -12.41 -18.38
CA HIS A 159 10.19 -11.43 -17.87
C HIS A 159 11.62 -11.99 -17.64
N SER A 160 11.83 -13.32 -17.70
CA SER A 160 13.17 -13.92 -17.60
C SER A 160 13.73 -14.43 -18.93
N CYS A 161 12.92 -15.11 -19.76
CA CYS A 161 13.39 -15.79 -20.97
C CYS A 161 12.81 -15.20 -22.27
N TRP A 162 12.01 -14.14 -22.17
CA TRP A 162 11.43 -13.38 -23.28
C TRP A 162 10.54 -14.16 -24.26
N LYS A 163 10.26 -15.45 -23.99
CA LYS A 163 9.24 -16.23 -24.71
C LYS A 163 7.90 -15.50 -24.67
N GLU A 164 7.31 -15.25 -25.84
CA GLU A 164 5.97 -14.66 -25.97
C GLU A 164 4.91 -15.62 -25.40
N PHE A 165 3.96 -15.08 -24.64
CA PHE A 165 2.88 -15.87 -24.06
C PHE A 165 1.80 -16.17 -25.10
N SER A 166 1.29 -17.40 -25.08
CA SER A 166 0.28 -17.87 -26.01
C SER A 166 -0.66 -18.85 -25.31
N VAL A 167 -1.69 -19.35 -26.01
CA VAL A 167 -2.61 -20.37 -25.48
C VAL A 167 -1.86 -21.63 -25.01
N LYS A 168 -0.65 -21.91 -25.56
CA LYS A 168 0.21 -23.05 -25.19
C LYS A 168 1.23 -22.72 -24.09
N LEU A 169 1.42 -21.45 -23.74
CA LEU A 169 2.39 -21.01 -22.74
C LEU A 169 1.69 -20.12 -21.70
N SER A 170 1.32 -20.70 -20.56
CA SER A 170 0.57 -20.01 -19.51
C SER A 170 1.38 -18.91 -18.82
N LYS A 171 0.68 -17.84 -18.43
CA LYS A 171 1.21 -16.71 -17.64
C LYS A 171 1.12 -16.97 -16.15
N HIS A 172 2.18 -16.68 -15.41
CA HIS A 172 2.24 -16.77 -13.96
C HIS A 172 2.97 -15.59 -13.32
N HIS A 173 2.37 -14.94 -12.32
CA HIS A 173 3.03 -13.86 -11.57
C HIS A 173 4.03 -14.41 -10.56
N CYS A 174 5.20 -13.76 -10.45
CA CYS A 174 6.07 -13.93 -9.30
C CYS A 174 5.48 -13.17 -8.10
N ARG A 175 5.25 -13.87 -6.97
CA ARG A 175 4.70 -13.23 -5.77
C ARG A 175 5.69 -12.29 -5.07
N ALA A 176 6.97 -12.29 -5.45
CA ALA A 176 7.97 -11.33 -4.95
C ALA A 176 8.02 -10.03 -5.76
N CYS A 177 8.20 -10.11 -7.08
CA CYS A 177 8.39 -8.93 -7.95
C CYS A 177 7.18 -8.53 -8.80
N GLY A 178 6.09 -9.31 -8.80
CA GLY A 178 4.84 -9.00 -9.51
C GLY A 178 4.87 -9.15 -11.04
N GLN A 179 6.05 -9.39 -11.63
CA GLN A 179 6.23 -9.61 -13.06
C GLN A 179 5.70 -10.98 -13.52
N GLY A 180 5.42 -11.10 -14.82
CA GLY A 180 4.91 -12.32 -15.47
C GLY A 180 6.01 -13.25 -16.00
N PHE A 181 5.89 -14.54 -15.70
CA PHE A 181 6.83 -15.60 -16.08
C PHE A 181 6.10 -16.82 -16.63
N CYS A 182 6.79 -17.61 -17.47
CA CYS A 182 6.37 -18.98 -17.78
C CYS A 182 6.65 -19.91 -16.60
N ASP A 183 6.10 -21.12 -16.65
CA ASP A 183 6.29 -22.13 -15.59
C ASP A 183 7.78 -22.46 -15.36
N GLU A 184 8.54 -22.70 -16.43
CA GLU A 184 10.00 -22.97 -16.39
C GLU A 184 10.79 -21.89 -15.62
N CYS A 185 10.45 -20.61 -15.81
CA CYS A 185 11.16 -19.48 -15.18
C CYS A 185 10.60 -19.12 -13.80
N SER A 186 9.57 -19.83 -13.32
CA SER A 186 8.91 -19.55 -12.05
C SER A 186 8.44 -20.80 -11.32
N HIS A 187 9.12 -21.93 -11.48
CA HIS A 187 8.75 -23.19 -10.81
C HIS A 187 8.94 -23.14 -9.28
N ASP A 188 9.79 -22.22 -8.80
CA ASP A 188 10.18 -22.15 -7.40
C ASP A 188 9.06 -21.65 -6.51
N ARG A 189 9.03 -22.18 -5.27
CA ARG A 189 8.09 -21.73 -4.24
C ARG A 189 8.85 -21.44 -2.96
N ARG A 190 8.66 -20.23 -2.43
CA ARG A 190 9.22 -19.79 -1.15
C ARG A 190 8.29 -18.77 -0.51
N ALA A 191 8.40 -18.56 0.79
CA ALA A 191 7.71 -17.46 1.45
C ALA A 191 8.21 -16.11 0.90
N VAL A 192 7.34 -15.11 0.86
CA VAL A 192 7.69 -13.72 0.54
C VAL A 192 7.12 -12.83 1.65
N PRO A 193 7.73 -12.81 2.85
CA PRO A 193 7.17 -12.10 4.02
C PRO A 193 7.03 -10.59 3.79
N LEU A 194 7.97 -9.98 3.05
CA LEU A 194 7.94 -8.56 2.65
C LEU A 194 6.72 -8.18 1.77
N ARG A 195 6.02 -9.17 1.21
CA ARG A 195 4.78 -8.99 0.43
C ARG A 195 3.57 -9.68 1.09
N GLY A 196 3.66 -10.03 2.38
CA GLY A 196 2.58 -10.65 3.15
C GLY A 196 2.39 -12.16 2.93
N TRP A 197 3.22 -12.83 2.13
CA TRP A 197 3.12 -14.27 1.88
C TRP A 197 3.98 -15.05 2.88
N ASP A 198 3.39 -15.53 3.96
CA ASP A 198 4.10 -16.28 5.03
C ASP A 198 4.28 -17.78 4.74
N HIS A 199 3.70 -18.26 3.64
CA HIS A 199 3.76 -19.64 3.15
C HIS A 199 4.38 -19.73 1.74
N PRO A 200 4.84 -20.91 1.28
CA PRO A 200 5.51 -21.06 -0.02
C PRO A 200 4.64 -20.70 -1.24
N VAL A 201 4.91 -19.54 -1.82
CA VAL A 201 4.25 -19.01 -3.02
C VAL A 201 5.19 -18.99 -4.22
N ARG A 202 4.61 -19.04 -5.42
CA ARG A 202 5.37 -19.07 -6.68
C ARG A 202 6.25 -17.83 -6.85
N VAL A 203 7.54 -18.01 -7.06
CA VAL A 203 8.50 -16.94 -7.38
C VAL A 203 9.25 -17.24 -8.66
N CYS A 204 9.86 -16.21 -9.26
CA CYS A 204 10.84 -16.40 -10.32
C CYS A 204 12.20 -16.83 -9.75
N PHE A 205 12.98 -17.51 -10.57
CA PHE A 205 14.32 -18.00 -10.20
C PHE A 205 15.29 -16.90 -9.73
N LYS A 206 15.14 -15.66 -10.23
CA LYS A 206 15.97 -14.49 -9.87
C LYS A 206 15.68 -13.88 -8.49
N ALA A 207 14.84 -14.49 -7.66
CA ALA A 207 14.43 -13.89 -6.39
C ALA A 207 15.50 -13.96 -5.27
N GLY A 208 16.77 -14.23 -5.58
CA GLY A 208 17.85 -14.41 -4.59
C GLY A 208 18.40 -13.12 -3.95
N ASP A 209 18.31 -11.99 -4.65
CA ASP A 209 19.13 -10.78 -4.36
C ASP A 209 18.34 -9.55 -3.88
N PHE A 210 17.29 -9.75 -3.06
CA PHE A 210 16.51 -8.67 -2.40
C PHE A 210 16.05 -9.08 -1.01
#